data_AF-A0A1M3Q2S8-F1
#
_entry.id   AF-A0A1M3Q2S8-F1
#
_cell.length_a   1.000
_cell.length_b   1.000
_cell.length_c   1.000
_cell.angle_alpha   90.00
_cell.angle_beta   90.00
_cell.angle_gamma   90.00
#
_symmetry.space_group_name_H-M   'P 1'
#
loop_
_entity.id
_entity.type
_entity.pdbx_description
1 polymer ?
#
loop_
_entity_poly.entity_id
_entity_poly.type
_entity_poly.pdbx_seq_one_letter_code
_entity_poly.pdbx_strand_id
1 'polypeptide(L)'
;MDAAVSDAEDSPRESMPPSGLPRHSRRLSDKVLIAFHHACDQGDFEIAEQLLHVVETMLRRRVAGPDPNRRRSLDSLVAAHERLWHLRNRDRTEG
;
A
#
# COMPACT_ATOMS: atom_id res chain seq x y z
N MET A 1 -41.26 53.92 -5.95
CA MET A 1 -41.78 53.06 -4.87
C MET A 1 -41.43 51.64 -5.27
N ASP A 2 -40.22 51.27 -4.90
CA ASP A 2 -39.44 50.17 -5.41
C ASP A 2 -39.95 48.81 -4.94
N ALA A 3 -40.00 47.87 -5.90
CA ALA A 3 -40.02 46.45 -5.63
C ALA A 3 -38.58 45.94 -5.70
N ALA A 4 -38.09 45.36 -4.60
CA ALA A 4 -36.86 44.56 -4.61
C ALA A 4 -37.01 43.44 -3.60
N VAL A 5 -37.33 42.25 -4.11
CA VAL A 5 -37.07 40.99 -3.42
C VAL A 5 -35.75 40.48 -3.99
N SER A 6 -34.74 40.30 -3.16
CA SER A 6 -33.58 39.50 -3.54
C SER A 6 -33.12 38.68 -2.35
N ASP A 7 -33.40 37.40 -2.51
CA ASP A 7 -32.95 36.23 -1.76
C ASP A 7 -31.42 36.07 -1.89
N ALA A 8 -30.76 35.70 -0.79
CA ALA A 8 -29.38 35.20 -0.60
C ALA A 8 -28.91 35.71 0.78
N GLU A 9 -28.46 34.90 1.73
CA GLU A 9 -27.38 33.92 1.64
C GLU A 9 -27.57 32.86 2.75
N ASP A 10 -27.75 31.60 2.36
CA ASP A 10 -27.58 30.45 3.26
C ASP A 10 -26.07 30.25 3.46
N SER A 11 -25.55 30.66 4.63
CA SER A 11 -24.16 30.42 5.01
C SER A 11 -23.93 28.94 5.31
N PRO A 12 -23.11 28.21 4.54
CA PRO A 12 -22.72 26.88 4.93
C PRO A 12 -21.72 27.01 6.08
N ARG A 13 -22.11 26.56 7.27
CA ARG A 13 -21.19 26.35 8.39
C ARG A 13 -20.03 25.50 7.89
N GLU A 14 -18.88 26.13 7.74
CA GLU A 14 -17.61 25.52 7.39
C GLU A 14 -17.29 24.47 8.46
N SER A 15 -17.70 23.24 8.14
CA SER A 15 -17.49 22.08 8.96
C SER A 15 -16.01 21.77 8.85
N MET A 16 -15.27 22.02 9.94
CA MET A 16 -13.87 21.62 10.08
C MET A 16 -13.66 20.23 9.47
N PRO A 17 -12.60 20.01 8.66
CA PRO A 17 -12.31 18.68 8.17
C PRO A 17 -12.11 17.78 9.40
N PRO A 18 -12.71 16.57 9.44
CA PRO A 18 -12.45 15.64 10.51
C PRO A 18 -10.95 15.31 10.50
N SER A 19 -10.22 15.93 11.43
CA SER A 19 -8.88 15.54 11.85
C SER A 19 -8.98 14.18 12.52
N GLY A 20 -9.12 13.15 11.70
CA GLY A 20 -9.45 11.80 12.14
C GLY A 20 -9.16 10.73 11.12
N LEU A 21 -8.35 11.01 10.09
CA LEU A 21 -7.74 9.93 9.32
C LEU A 21 -6.93 9.10 10.32
N PRO A 22 -7.24 7.80 10.50
CA PRO A 22 -6.47 6.95 11.38
C PRO A 22 -5.01 7.09 10.96
N ARG A 23 -4.15 7.43 11.91
CA ARG A 23 -2.70 7.29 11.75
C ARG A 23 -2.42 5.78 11.66
N HIS A 24 -2.86 5.13 10.59
CA HIS A 24 -2.44 3.80 10.22
C HIS A 24 -0.96 3.96 9.89
N SER A 25 -0.12 3.92 10.92
CA SER A 25 1.29 3.62 10.76
C SER A 25 1.33 2.40 9.85
N ARG A 26 1.95 2.54 8.67
CA ARG A 26 2.14 1.45 7.71
C ARG A 26 2.47 0.17 8.47
N ARG A 27 1.75 -0.91 8.18
CA ARG A 27 2.00 -2.21 8.83
C ARG A 27 3.46 -2.56 8.57
N LEU A 28 4.07 -3.35 9.46
CA LEU A 28 5.44 -3.82 9.24
C LEU A 28 5.57 -4.53 7.87
N SER A 29 4.55 -5.29 7.44
CA SER A 29 4.48 -5.90 6.10
C SER A 29 4.64 -4.87 4.98
N ASP A 30 3.97 -3.72 5.12
CA ASP A 30 3.99 -2.66 4.10
C ASP A 30 5.38 -2.00 4.05
N LYS A 31 6.03 -1.85 5.21
CA LYS A 31 7.40 -1.32 5.29
C LYS A 31 8.40 -2.28 4.64
N VAL A 32 8.24 -3.59 4.87
CA VAL A 32 9.10 -4.62 4.25
C VAL A 32 8.86 -4.68 2.73
N LEU A 33 7.62 -4.54 2.26
CA LEU A 33 7.32 -4.45 0.82
C LEU A 33 7.98 -3.21 0.17
N ILE A 34 8.00 -2.07 0.85
CA ILE A 34 8.72 -0.89 0.34
C ILE A 34 10.22 -1.16 0.23
N ALA A 35 10.82 -1.76 1.27
CA ALA A 35 12.23 -2.14 1.25
C ALA A 35 12.52 -3.16 0.13
N PHE A 36 11.62 -4.12 -0.10
CA PHE A 36 11.71 -5.07 -1.20
C PHE A 36 11.75 -4.37 -2.56
N HIS A 37 10.83 -3.43 -2.81
CA HIS A 37 10.82 -2.68 -4.07
C HIS A 37 12.10 -1.87 -4.25
N HIS A 38 12.58 -1.23 -3.17
CA HIS A 38 13.84 -0.50 -3.21
C HIS A 38 15.04 -1.41 -3.52
N ALA A 39 15.11 -2.61 -2.93
CA ALA A 39 16.15 -3.59 -3.26
C ALA A 39 16.08 -4.04 -4.73
N CYS A 40 14.87 -4.27 -5.27
CA CYS A 40 14.68 -4.54 -6.70
C CYS A 40 15.19 -3.40 -7.58
N ASP A 41 14.89 -2.15 -7.23
CA ASP A 41 15.30 -0.98 -8.01
C ASP A 41 16.83 -0.75 -7.96
N GLN A 42 17.51 -1.28 -6.93
CA GLN A 42 18.97 -1.28 -6.81
C GLN A 42 19.65 -2.49 -7.47
N GLY A 43 18.89 -3.47 -7.96
CA GLY A 43 19.43 -4.74 -8.47
C GLY A 43 19.95 -5.69 -7.38
N ASP A 44 19.66 -5.41 -6.10
CA ASP A 44 20.04 -6.27 -4.99
C ASP A 44 19.01 -7.38 -4.79
N PHE A 45 19.06 -8.38 -5.67
CA PHE A 45 18.06 -9.45 -5.71
C PHE A 45 18.15 -10.43 -4.54
N GLU A 46 19.33 -10.57 -3.94
CA GLU A 46 19.50 -11.41 -2.75
C GLU A 46 18.74 -10.81 -1.56
N ILE A 47 18.92 -9.51 -1.33
CA ILE A 47 18.18 -8.80 -0.28
C ILE A 47 16.68 -8.76 -0.60
N ALA A 48 16.30 -8.55 -1.86
CA ALA A 48 14.90 -8.62 -2.26
C ALA A 48 14.26 -9.99 -1.96
N GLU A 49 14.95 -11.09 -2.26
CA GLU A 49 14.48 -12.45 -1.97
C GLU A 49 14.30 -12.70 -0.46
N GLN A 50 15.24 -12.24 0.36
CA GLN A 50 15.15 -12.34 1.82
C GLN A 50 13.97 -11.54 2.37
N LEU A 51 13.77 -10.30 1.92
CA LEU A 51 12.65 -9.44 2.34
C LEU A 51 11.30 -10.04 1.93
N LEU A 52 11.21 -10.62 0.74
CA LEU A 52 10.02 -11.30 0.26
C LEU A 52 9.65 -12.50 1.15
N HIS A 53 10.64 -13.30 1.53
CA HIS A 53 10.44 -14.42 2.46
C HIS A 53 9.97 -13.97 3.85
N VAL A 54 10.46 -12.82 4.35
CA VAL A 54 9.99 -12.22 5.60
C VAL A 54 8.50 -11.85 5.50
N VAL A 55 8.07 -11.17 4.43
CA VAL A 55 6.65 -10.82 4.23
C VAL A 55 5.78 -12.07 4.19
N GLU A 56 6.20 -13.08 3.43
CA GLU A 56 5.49 -14.34 3.31
C GLU A 56 5.32 -15.02 4.68
N THR A 57 6.39 -15.05 5.49
CA THR A 57 6.36 -15.59 6.85
C THR A 57 5.40 -14.82 7.76
N MET A 58 5.42 -13.49 7.69
CA MET A 58 4.52 -12.65 8.46
C MET A 58 3.05 -12.88 8.09
N LEU A 59 2.75 -13.06 6.80
CA LEU A 59 1.40 -13.32 6.32
C LEU A 59 0.91 -14.73 6.67
N ARG A 60 1.79 -15.74 6.61
CA ARG A 60 1.46 -17.13 6.98
C ARG A 60 1.25 -17.33 8.48
N ARG A 61 1.93 -16.55 9.34
CA ARG A 61 1.72 -16.62 10.80
C ARG A 61 0.38 -16.04 11.25
N ARG A 62 -0.25 -15.16 10.46
CA ARG A 62 -1.50 -14.46 10.83
C ARG A 62 -2.79 -15.28 10.70
N VAL A 63 -2.72 -16.61 10.61
CA VAL A 63 -3.86 -17.49 10.29
C VAL A 63 -4.93 -17.58 11.41
N ALA A 64 -4.72 -16.97 12.57
CA ALA A 64 -5.61 -17.14 13.73
C ALA A 64 -6.92 -16.30 13.75
N GLY A 65 -7.31 -15.60 12.68
CA GLY A 65 -8.59 -14.87 12.68
C GLY A 65 -9.05 -14.34 11.31
N PRO A 66 -10.32 -13.91 11.20
CA PRO A 66 -10.84 -13.28 9.98
C PRO A 66 -10.18 -11.91 9.76
N ASP A 67 -9.14 -11.86 8.91
CA ASP A 67 -8.53 -10.61 8.43
C ASP A 67 -9.15 -10.22 7.07
N PRO A 68 -10.00 -9.18 7.01
CA PRO A 68 -10.61 -8.70 5.77
C PRO A 68 -9.58 -8.19 4.74
N ASN A 69 -8.33 -7.94 5.17
CA ASN A 69 -7.23 -7.55 4.29
C ASN A 69 -6.37 -8.72 3.83
N ARG A 70 -6.68 -9.96 4.23
CA ARG A 70 -5.87 -11.13 3.90
C ARG A 70 -5.76 -11.35 2.40
N ARG A 71 -6.88 -11.26 1.67
CA ARG A 71 -6.89 -11.39 0.19
C ARG A 71 -5.97 -10.36 -0.45
N ARG A 72 -6.16 -9.07 -0.15
CA ARG A 72 -5.31 -7.97 -0.65
C ARG A 72 -3.82 -8.15 -0.31
N SER A 73 -3.53 -8.67 0.89
CA SER A 73 -2.16 -8.94 1.32
C SER A 73 -1.52 -10.08 0.54
N LEU A 74 -2.29 -11.13 0.23
CA LEU A 74 -1.83 -12.23 -0.62
C LEU A 74 -1.65 -11.78 -2.07
N ASP A 75 -2.58 -11.00 -2.62
CA ASP A 75 -2.46 -10.44 -3.97
C ASP A 75 -1.18 -9.59 -4.09
N SER A 76 -0.89 -8.77 -3.06
CA SER A 76 0.36 -7.97 -3.00
C SER A 76 1.62 -8.85 -2.95
N LEU A 77 1.57 -9.97 -2.22
CA LEU A 77 2.67 -10.92 -2.15
C LEU A 77 2.91 -11.62 -3.50
N VAL A 78 1.84 -12.03 -4.19
CA VAL A 78 1.93 -12.65 -5.52
C VAL A 78 2.56 -11.67 -6.52
N ALA A 79 2.08 -10.42 -6.56
CA ALA A 79 2.65 -9.40 -7.44
C ALA A 79 4.14 -9.14 -7.16
N ALA A 80 4.56 -9.22 -5.89
CA ALA A 80 5.97 -9.09 -5.51
C ALA A 80 6.82 -10.28 -6.01
N HIS A 81 6.31 -11.51 -5.91
CA HIS A 81 6.96 -12.70 -6.48
C HIS A 81 7.13 -12.60 -7.99
N GLU A 82 6.08 -12.20 -8.70
CA GLU A 82 6.11 -12.02 -10.16
C GLU A 82 7.15 -10.98 -10.57
N ARG A 83 7.20 -9.83 -9.87
CA ARG A 83 8.20 -8.79 -10.13
C ARG A 83 9.63 -9.34 -9.98
N LEU A 84 9.93 -10.03 -8.89
CA LEU A 84 11.28 -10.57 -8.67
C LEU A 84 11.66 -11.61 -9.73
N TRP A 85 10.72 -12.45 -10.14
CA TRP A 85 10.93 -13.43 -11.20
C TRP A 85 11.26 -12.78 -12.54
N HIS A 86 10.51 -11.74 -12.92
CA HIS A 86 10.77 -11.00 -14.17
C HIS A 86 12.16 -10.34 -14.17
N LEU A 87 12.56 -9.73 -13.05
CA LEU A 87 13.86 -9.05 -12.95
C LEU A 87 15.02 -10.07 -13.07
N ARG A 88 14.99 -11.15 -12.29
CA ARG A 88 16.06 -12.19 -12.33
C ARG A 88 16.16 -12.91 -13.67
N ASN A 89 15.05 -13.04 -14.39
CA ASN A 89 15.04 -13.71 -15.68
C ASN A 89 15.43 -12.78 -16.82
N ARG A 90 15.15 -11.47 -16.72
CA ARG A 90 15.66 -10.47 -17.65
C ARG A 90 17.18 -10.44 -17.63
N ASP A 91 17.79 -10.40 -16.44
CA ASP A 91 19.25 -10.39 -16.29
C ASP A 91 19.93 -11.65 -16.85
N ARG A 92 19.21 -12.79 -16.85
CA ARG A 92 19.69 -14.05 -17.45
C ARG A 92 19.64 -14.06 -18.97
N THR A 93 18.73 -13.28 -19.56
CA THR A 93 18.56 -13.20 -21.02
C THR A 93 19.40 -12.11 -21.67
N GLU A 94 19.92 -11.15 -20.90
CA GLU A 94 20.72 -10.01 -21.39
C GLU A 94 22.24 -10.18 -21.17
N GLY A 95 22.71 -11.36 -20.76
CA GLY A 95 24.14 -11.71 -20.61
C GLY A 95 24.59 -12.82 -21.55
#